data_AF-A0A2I0QIA4-F1
#
_entry.id   AF-A0A2I0QIA4-F1
#
_cell.length_a   1.000
_cell.length_b   1.000
_cell.length_c   1.000
_cell.angle_alpha   90.00
_cell.angle_beta   90.00
_cell.angle_gamma   90.00
#
_symmetry.space_group_name_H-M   'P 1'
#
loop_
_entity.id
_entity.type
_entity.pdbx_description
1 polymer ?
#
loop_
_entity_poly.entity_id
_entity_poly.type
_entity_poly.pdbx_seq_one_letter_code
_entity_poly.pdbx_strand_id
1 'polypeptide(L)' 'MQVQISEEAYSEVKNASNILGFNEQNIIERAIVVYLDMIQKQIELKQEFQQWDELSDETLNNFENALQK' A
#
# COMPACT_ATOMS: atom_id res chain seq x y z
N MET A 1 -21.94 -6.98 -7.75
CA MET A 1 -21.17 -5.87 -8.35
C MET A 1 -20.32 -6.49 -9.46
N GLN A 2 -20.52 -6.09 -10.71
CA GLN A 2 -19.79 -6.66 -11.84
C GLN A 2 -18.64 -5.71 -12.16
N VAL A 3 -17.40 -6.20 -12.01
CA VAL A 3 -16.18 -5.40 -12.25
C VAL A 3 -15.78 -5.60 -13.70
N GLN A 4 -15.63 -4.51 -14.45
CA GLN A 4 -15.06 -4.56 -15.79
C GLN A 4 -13.54 -4.51 -15.69
N ILE A 5 -12.89 -5.49 -16.29
CA ILE A 5 -11.44 -5.57 -16.49
C ILE A 5 -11.15 -5.37 -17.97
N SER A 6 -10.05 -4.70 -18.29
CA SER A 6 -9.63 -4.54 -19.69
C SER A 6 -9.27 -5.90 -20.29
N GLU A 7 -9.45 -6.04 -21.60
CA GLU A 7 -9.05 -7.25 -22.34
C GLU A 7 -7.56 -7.56 -22.16
N GLU A 8 -6.73 -6.52 -22.11
CA GLU A 8 -5.29 -6.64 -21.87
C GLU A 8 -5.00 -7.26 -20.49
N ALA A 9 -5.62 -6.73 -19.43
CA ALA A 9 -5.45 -7.26 -18.08
C ALA A 9 -5.96 -8.70 -17.97
N TYR A 10 -7.09 -9.01 -18.61
CA TYR A 10 -7.63 -10.36 -18.64
C TYR A 10 -6.70 -11.34 -19.39
N SER A 11 -6.11 -10.91 -20.50
CA SER A 11 -5.10 -11.68 -21.24
C SER A 11 -3.89 -12.03 -20.36
N GLU A 12 -3.40 -11.07 -19.58
CA GLU A 12 -2.30 -11.30 -18.63
C GLU A 12 -2.69 -12.29 -17.51
N VAL A 13 -3.89 -12.17 -16.95
CA VAL A 13 -4.40 -13.14 -15.95
C VAL A 13 -4.48 -14.54 -16.55
N LYS A 14 -4.94 -14.67 -17.79
CA LYS A 14 -5.01 -15.95 -18.50
C LYS A 14 -3.63 -16.55 -18.77
N ASN A 15 -2.65 -15.72 -19.15
CA ASN A 15 -1.27 -16.16 -19.30
C ASN A 15 -0.69 -16.64 -17.97
N ALA A 16 -0.90 -15.88 -16.89
CA ALA A 16 -0.48 -16.28 -15.55
C ALA A 16 -1.17 -17.57 -15.09
N SER A 17 -2.45 -17.76 -15.43
CA SER A 17 -3.20 -19.00 -15.15
C SER A 17 -2.52 -20.22 -15.78
N ASN A 18 -2.13 -20.11 -17.05
CA ASN A 18 -1.46 -21.19 -17.77
C ASN A 18 -0.06 -21.48 -17.21
N ILE A 19 0.70 -20.45 -16.85
CA ILE A 19 2.08 -20.59 -16.36
C ILE A 19 2.11 -21.15 -14.93
N LEU A 20 1.23 -20.66 -14.06
CA LEU A 20 1.26 -20.95 -12.63
C LEU A 20 0.38 -22.14 -12.24
N GLY A 21 -0.47 -22.63 -13.14
CA GLY A 21 -1.36 -23.77 -12.88
C GLY A 21 -2.52 -23.45 -11.93
N PHE A 22 -2.80 -22.17 -11.67
CA PHE A 22 -3.98 -21.71 -10.94
C PHE A 22 -5.08 -21.31 -11.92
N ASN A 23 -6.34 -21.40 -11.51
CA ASN A 23 -7.42 -20.84 -12.31
C ASN A 23 -7.40 -19.29 -12.24
N GLU A 24 -7.95 -18.65 -13.27
CA GLU A 24 -7.98 -17.19 -13.42
C GLU A 24 -8.62 -16.49 -12.21
N GLN A 25 -9.73 -17.04 -11.69
CA GLN A 25 -10.42 -16.49 -10.52
C GLN A 25 -9.52 -16.48 -9.28
N ASN A 26 -8.79 -17.56 -9.03
CA ASN A 26 -7.90 -17.66 -7.88
C ASN A 26 -6.71 -16.70 -7.99
N ILE A 27 -6.23 -16.46 -9.20
CA ILE A 27 -5.21 -15.43 -9.45
C ILE A 27 -5.76 -14.05 -9.12
N ILE A 28 -6.96 -13.72 -9.60
CA ILE A 28 -7.60 -12.42 -9.34
C ILE A 28 -7.81 -12.21 -7.84
N GLU A 29 -8.39 -13.20 -7.14
CA GLU A 29 -8.63 -13.13 -5.70
C GLU A 29 -7.35 -12.90 -4.91
N ARG A 30 -6.27 -13.64 -5.23
CA ARG A 30 -4.97 -13.46 -4.59
C ARG A 30 -4.36 -12.10 -4.91
N ALA A 31 -4.43 -11.65 -6.16
CA ALA A 31 -3.88 -10.37 -6.58
C ALA A 31 -4.55 -9.21 -5.84
N ILE A 32 -5.87 -9.27 -5.65
CA ILE A 32 -6.63 -8.26 -4.89
C ILE A 32 -6.14 -8.21 -3.43
N VAL A 33 -6.06 -9.37 -2.76
CA VAL A 33 -5.62 -9.41 -1.35
C VAL A 33 -4.21 -8.85 -1.20
N VAL A 34 -3.28 -9.25 -2.06
CA VAL A 34 -1.89 -8.80 -2.01
C VAL A 34 -1.77 -7.30 -2.30
N TYR A 35 -2.49 -6.80 -3.30
CA TYR A 35 -2.43 -5.39 -3.66
C TYR A 35 -3.03 -4.49 -2.58
N LEU A 36 -4.16 -4.90 -1.97
CA LEU A 36 -4.77 -4.16 -0.86
C LEU A 36 -3.87 -4.15 0.39
N ASP A 37 -3.24 -5.27 0.73
CA ASP A 37 -2.27 -5.33 1.83
C ASP A 37 -1.06 -4.41 1.57
N MET A 38 -0.56 -4.37 0.34
CA MET A 38 0.53 -3.47 -0.04
C MET A 38 0.14 -2.00 0.07
N ILE A 39 -1.06 -1.61 -0.37
CA ILE A 39 -1.57 -0.24 -0.22
C ILE A 39 -1.68 0.13 1.27
N GLN A 40 -2.24 -0.78 2.09
CA GLN A 40 -2.40 -0.53 3.51
C GLN A 40 -1.05 -0.25 4.19
N LYS A 41 -0.04 -1.06 3.92
CA LYS A 41 1.32 -0.87 4.43
C LYS A 41 1.94 0.46 3.98
N GLN A 42 1.69 0.90 2.75
CA GLN A 42 2.16 2.20 2.28
C GLN A 42 1.51 3.37 3.02
N ILE A 43 0.21 3.25 3.33
CA ILE A 43 -0.51 4.25 4.11
C ILE A 43 0.03 4.31 5.53
N GLU A 44 0.22 3.16 6.18
CA GLU A 44 0.79 3.07 7.53
C GLU A 44 2.19 3.68 7.60
N LEU A 45 3.06 3.35 6.65
CA LEU A 45 4.41 3.92 6.58
C LEU A 45 4.37 5.45 6.40
N LYS A 46 3.45 5.96 5.57
CA LYS A 46 3.28 7.41 5.39
C LYS A 46 2.83 8.09 6.70
N GLN A 47 1.93 7.45 7.44
CA GLN A 47 1.47 7.95 8.74
C GLN A 47 2.59 7.94 9.77
N GLU A 48 3.41 6.89 9.79
CA GLU A 48 4.58 6.80 10.68
C GLU A 48 5.57 7.94 10.42
N PHE A 49 5.90 8.22 9.16
CA PHE A 49 6.77 9.35 8.81
C PHE A 49 6.17 10.69 9.26
N GLN A 50 4.87 10.90 9.07
CA GLN A 50 4.21 12.13 9.51
C GLN A 50 4.30 12.29 11.03
N GLN A 51 4.12 11.21 11.80
CA GLN A 51 4.26 11.25 13.26
C GLN A 51 5.69 11.57 13.69
N TRP A 52 6.69 11.06 12.96
CA TRP A 52 8.10 11.39 13.23
C TRP A 52 8.41 12.87 12.98
N ASP A 53 7.87 13.45 11.92
CA ASP A 53 8.01 14.87 11.63
C ASP A 53 7.36 15.71 12.74
N GLU A 54 6.13 15.38 13.15
CA GLU A 54 5.42 16.07 14.23
C GLU A 54 6.18 16.00 15.57
N LEU A 55 6.72 14.83 15.93
CA LEU A 55 7.53 14.64 17.13
C LEU A 55 8.86 15.40 17.08
N SER A 56 9.48 15.46 15.90
CA SER A 56 10.71 16.22 15.66
C SER A 56 10.47 17.72 15.88
N ASP A 57 9.41 18.26 15.29
CA ASP A 57 9.03 19.66 15.43
C ASP A 57 8.70 20.02 16.89
N GLU A 58 7.96 19.14 17.58
CA GLU A 58 7.67 19.31 19.01
C GLU A 58 8.96 19.35 19.84
N THR A 59 9.89 18.43 19.59
CA THR A 59 11.17 18.34 20.30
C THR A 59 12.01 19.59 20.07
N LEU A 60 12.07 20.08 18.83
CA LEU A 60 12.80 21.28 18.47
C LEU A 60 12.22 22.52 19.18
N ASN A 61 10.91 22.69 19.15
CA ASN A 61 10.22 23.79 19.83
C ASN A 61 10.48 23.78 21.34
N ASN A 62 10.41 22.60 21.97
CA ASN A 62 10.71 22.44 23.40
C ASN A 62 12.16 22.82 23.74
N PHE A 63 13.12 22.45 22.87
CA PHE A 63 14.52 22.81 23.02
C PHE A 63 14.74 24.33 22.92
N GLU A 64 14.17 24.98 21.90
CA GLU A 64 14.27 26.43 21.72
C GLU A 64 13.68 27.20 22.91
N ASN A 65 12.52 26.77 23.42
CA ASN A 65 11.90 27.35 24.61
C ASN A 65 12.76 27.19 25.87
N ALA A 66 13.54 26.11 25.99
CA ALA A 66 14.44 25.89 27.11
C ALA A 66 15.67 26.81 27.08
N LEU A 67 16.14 27.20 25.89
CA LEU A 67 17.30 28.10 25.72
C LEU A 67 16.97 29.59 25.91
N GLN A 68 15.69 29.97 25.86
CA GLN A 68 15.23 31.35 26.05
C GLN A 68 14.94 31.70 27.52
N LYS A 69 15.23 30.80 28.45
CA LYS A 69 15.19 31.02 29.91
C LYS A 69 16.57 31.27 30.48
#